data_AF-A0A0C3BH61-F1
#
_entry.id   AF-A0A0C3BH61-F1
#
_cell.length_a   1.000
_cell.length_b   1.000
_cell.length_c   1.000
_cell.angle_alpha   90.00
_cell.angle_beta   90.00
_cell.angle_gamma   90.00
#
_symmetry.space_group_name_H-M   'P 1'
#
loop_
_entity.id
_entity.type
_entity.pdbx_description
1 polymer ?
#
loop_
_entity_poly.entity_id
_entity_poly.type
_entity_poly.pdbx_seq_one_letter_code
_entity_poly.pdbx_strand_id
1 'polypeptide(L)'
;MEDDNDVLLPLGYRTSPELLRKYACRHGLQWAKASVYQGETTEDEAVDEAYIVFVALERAGAELVDWVASADSDGKNAMYLQISGGGDSKSNSKSEWRIAEDVEKKICNEFELTEKPVRFRPVNWISPNSPRIDGDRVSM
;
A
#
# COMPACT_ATOMS: atom_id res chain seq x y z
N MET A 1 -11.76 26.95 0.96
CA MET A 1 -10.43 26.35 1.18
C MET A 1 -10.01 25.82 -0.16
N GLU A 2 -9.45 26.71 -0.98
CA GLU A 2 -9.04 26.37 -2.34
C GLU A 2 -7.67 25.72 -2.32
N ASP A 3 -7.67 24.53 -2.89
CA ASP A 3 -6.61 23.74 -3.49
C ASP A 3 -5.30 23.55 -2.71
N ASP A 4 -5.09 22.29 -2.32
CA ASP A 4 -3.79 21.63 -2.37
C ASP A 4 -3.23 21.74 -3.80
N ASN A 5 -2.83 22.98 -4.14
CA ASN A 5 -2.49 23.50 -5.44
C ASN A 5 -1.65 22.49 -6.22
N ASP A 6 -2.22 21.97 -7.30
CA ASP A 6 -1.46 21.36 -8.39
C ASP A 6 -0.62 20.12 -8.00
N VAL A 7 -0.86 19.46 -6.87
CA VAL A 7 -0.11 18.24 -6.49
C VAL A 7 -0.89 16.99 -6.89
N LEU A 8 -0.30 16.17 -7.76
CA LEU A 8 -0.78 14.81 -8.02
C LEU A 8 -0.47 13.94 -6.79
N LEU A 9 -1.51 13.48 -6.09
CA LEU A 9 -1.37 12.52 -4.98
C LEU A 9 -0.88 11.15 -5.49
N PRO A 10 -0.27 10.29 -4.66
CA PRO A 10 0.03 8.90 -5.00
C PRO A 10 -1.18 8.12 -5.54
N LEU A 11 -0.94 7.15 -6.42
CA LEU A 11 -1.93 6.13 -6.80
C LEU A 11 -1.68 4.84 -6.03
N GLY A 12 -2.76 4.17 -5.65
CA GLY A 12 -2.66 2.85 -5.09
C GLY A 12 -3.95 2.05 -5.16
N TYR A 13 -3.81 0.75 -4.92
CA TYR A 13 -4.93 -0.17 -4.78
C TYR A 13 -5.28 -0.34 -3.31
N ARG A 14 -6.56 -0.20 -2.98
CA ARG A 14 -7.03 -0.42 -1.61
C ARG A 14 -6.85 -1.90 -1.24
N THR A 15 -6.18 -2.17 -0.13
CA THR A 15 -6.07 -3.51 0.45
C THR A 15 -7.01 -3.62 1.63
N SER A 16 -8.00 -4.51 1.54
CA SER A 16 -8.90 -4.80 2.67
C SER A 16 -8.43 -6.05 3.43
N PRO A 17 -8.78 -6.20 4.72
CA PRO A 17 -8.47 -7.43 5.47
C PRO A 17 -9.03 -8.69 4.80
N GLU A 18 -10.21 -8.60 4.18
CA GLU A 18 -10.82 -9.73 3.46
C GLU A 18 -10.00 -10.14 2.22
N LEU A 19 -9.40 -9.19 1.52
CA LEU A 19 -8.50 -9.43 0.40
C LEU A 19 -7.28 -10.24 0.86
N LEU A 20 -6.64 -9.79 1.94
CA LEU A 20 -5.45 -10.43 2.50
C LEU A 20 -5.76 -11.83 3.04
N ARG A 21 -6.90 -12.00 3.72
CA ARG A 21 -7.37 -13.32 4.17
C ARG A 21 -7.57 -14.28 3.00
N LYS A 22 -8.23 -13.86 1.93
CA LYS A 22 -8.41 -14.70 0.73
C LYS A 22 -7.08 -15.09 0.11
N TYR A 23 -6.14 -14.16 0.00
CA TYR A 23 -4.79 -14.44 -0.49
C TYR A 23 -4.10 -15.50 0.39
N ALA A 24 -4.14 -15.32 1.72
CA ALA A 24 -3.53 -16.24 2.67
C ALA A 24 -4.13 -17.65 2.59
N CYS A 25 -5.46 -17.78 2.49
CA CYS A 25 -6.13 -19.08 2.32
C CYS A 25 -5.66 -19.79 1.05
N ARG A 26 -5.70 -19.08 -0.09
CA ARG A 26 -5.38 -19.65 -1.41
C ARG A 26 -3.94 -20.13 -1.51
N HIS A 27 -3.02 -19.46 -0.80
CA HIS A 27 -1.60 -19.76 -0.84
C HIS A 27 -1.10 -20.54 0.38
N GLY A 28 -2.01 -21.05 1.22
CA GLY A 28 -1.66 -21.87 2.37
C GLY A 28 -0.76 -21.16 3.38
N LEU A 29 -0.89 -19.82 3.49
CA LEU A 29 -0.07 -19.04 4.41
C LEU A 29 -0.56 -19.19 5.86
N GLN A 30 -1.82 -19.57 6.07
CA GLN A 30 -2.44 -19.75 7.39
C GLN A 30 -1.65 -20.73 8.28
N TRP A 31 -1.49 -20.40 9.56
CA TRP A 31 -0.99 -21.35 10.54
C TRP A 31 -2.17 -22.13 11.11
N ALA A 32 -2.21 -23.44 10.82
CA ALA A 32 -3.04 -24.35 11.59
C ALA A 32 -2.40 -24.49 12.98
N LYS A 33 -3.04 -23.95 14.02
CA LYS A 33 -2.65 -24.27 15.40
C LYS A 33 -3.01 -25.74 15.62
N ALA A 34 -2.01 -26.60 15.56
CA ALA A 34 -2.16 -27.98 15.99
C ALA A 34 -2.33 -28.02 17.51
N SER A 35 -3.56 -27.83 17.99
CA SER A 35 -3.94 -28.20 19.35
C SER A 35 -5.10 -29.18 19.29
N VAL A 36 -4.76 -30.45 19.08
CA VAL A 36 -5.62 -31.58 19.45
C VAL A 36 -5.60 -31.66 20.98
N TYR A 37 -6.42 -30.85 21.63
CA TYR A 37 -6.81 -31.08 23.02
C TYR A 37 -8.34 -30.92 23.10
N GLN A 38 -9.00 -32.07 23.16
CA GLN A 38 -10.38 -32.25 23.65
C GLN A 38 -11.41 -31.16 23.29
N GLY A 39 -11.87 -31.15 22.05
CA GLY A 39 -13.20 -30.64 21.71
C GLY A 39 -13.35 -29.14 21.47
N GLU A 40 -12.27 -28.36 21.45
CA GLU A 40 -12.32 -26.96 21.04
C GLU A 40 -12.03 -26.79 19.54
N THR A 41 -12.87 -25.98 18.88
CA THR A 41 -12.71 -25.55 17.50
C THR A 41 -11.37 -24.85 17.32
N THR A 42 -10.55 -25.32 16.37
CA THR A 42 -9.33 -24.62 15.93
C THR A 42 -9.67 -23.20 15.51
N GLU A 43 -9.18 -22.23 16.28
CA GLU A 43 -9.10 -20.84 15.82
C GLU A 43 -7.90 -20.73 14.88
N ASP A 44 -8.16 -20.48 13.59
CA ASP A 44 -7.11 -20.18 12.62
C ASP A 44 -6.38 -18.91 13.07
N GLU A 45 -5.08 -19.01 13.36
CA GLU A 45 -4.27 -17.86 13.75
C GLU A 45 -3.97 -17.06 12.47
N ALA A 46 -4.47 -15.82 12.41
CA ALA A 46 -4.29 -14.97 11.25
C ALA A 46 -2.80 -14.61 11.10
N VAL A 47 -2.25 -14.95 9.94
CA VAL A 47 -0.91 -14.55 9.53
C VAL A 47 -0.85 -13.04 9.47
N ASP A 48 0.27 -12.47 9.89
CA ASP A 48 0.52 -11.03 9.85
C ASP A 48 0.24 -10.47 8.44
N GLU A 49 -0.59 -9.43 8.36
CA GLU A 49 -0.97 -8.78 7.10
C GLU A 49 0.24 -8.27 6.32
N ALA A 50 1.26 -7.76 7.01
CA ALA A 50 2.50 -7.31 6.38
C ALA A 50 3.26 -8.48 5.74
N TYR A 51 3.23 -9.66 6.37
CA TYR A 51 3.85 -10.86 5.79
C TYR A 51 3.10 -11.34 4.54
N ILE A 52 1.76 -11.31 4.57
CA ILE A 52 0.93 -11.64 3.40
C ILE A 52 1.27 -10.71 2.23
N VAL A 53 1.33 -9.41 2.50
CA VAL A 53 1.67 -8.40 1.49
C VAL A 53 3.09 -8.60 0.96
N PHE A 54 4.06 -8.82 1.84
CA PHE A 54 5.44 -9.09 1.45
C PHE A 54 5.55 -10.27 0.49
N VAL A 55 4.95 -11.42 0.83
CA VAL A 55 4.96 -12.63 -0.02
C VAL A 55 4.33 -12.35 -1.38
N ALA A 56 3.22 -11.62 -1.43
CA ALA A 56 2.54 -11.30 -2.68
C ALA A 56 3.38 -10.37 -3.58
N LEU A 57 4.04 -9.36 -2.99
CA LEU A 57 4.91 -8.44 -3.73
C LEU A 57 6.17 -9.12 -4.26
N GLU A 58 6.80 -10.00 -3.47
CA GLU A 58 7.94 -10.82 -3.90
C GLU A 58 7.57 -11.67 -5.12
N ARG A 59 6.40 -12.32 -5.11
CA ARG A 59 5.92 -13.14 -6.25
C ARG A 59 5.60 -12.31 -7.48
N ALA A 60 5.14 -11.07 -7.30
CA ALA A 60 4.90 -10.13 -8.38
C ALA A 60 6.20 -9.48 -8.92
N GLY A 61 7.33 -9.62 -8.23
CA GLY A 61 8.57 -8.89 -8.53
C GLY A 61 8.42 -7.38 -8.31
N ALA A 62 7.67 -6.99 -7.28
CA ALA A 62 7.24 -5.62 -7.02
C ALA A 62 8.10 -4.93 -5.95
N GLU A 63 9.41 -4.84 -6.17
CA GLU A 63 10.39 -4.30 -5.21
C GLU A 63 10.20 -2.81 -4.85
N LEU A 64 9.52 -2.06 -5.72
CA LEU A 64 9.32 -0.62 -5.58
C LEU A 64 7.90 -0.23 -5.12
N VAL A 65 7.13 -1.20 -4.64
CA VAL A 65 5.75 -0.99 -4.17
C VAL A 65 5.71 -0.98 -2.65
N ASP A 66 5.21 0.11 -2.10
CA ASP A 66 5.03 0.25 -0.65
C ASP A 66 3.59 -0.09 -0.24
N TRP A 67 3.43 -0.59 1.00
CA TRP A 67 2.14 -0.77 1.64
C TRP A 67 1.89 0.34 2.65
N VAL A 68 0.98 1.25 2.32
CA VAL A 68 0.91 2.58 2.94
C VAL A 68 -0.45 2.82 3.60
N ALA A 69 -0.41 3.30 4.85
CA ALA A 69 -1.60 3.76 5.56
C ALA A 69 -2.05 5.14 5.06
N SER A 70 -3.36 5.30 4.92
CA SER A 70 -4.05 6.53 4.51
C SER A 70 -5.29 6.73 5.37
N ALA A 71 -5.64 7.98 5.64
CA ALA A 71 -7.01 8.32 6.00
C ALA A 71 -7.80 8.50 4.69
N ASP A 72 -8.92 7.80 4.53
CA ASP A 72 -9.83 8.05 3.41
C ASP A 72 -10.63 9.35 3.62
N SER A 73 -11.47 9.73 2.65
CA SER A 73 -12.28 10.95 2.70
C SER A 73 -13.24 11.02 3.88
N ASP A 74 -13.57 9.88 4.49
CA ASP A 74 -14.46 9.76 5.64
C ASP A 74 -13.68 9.70 6.97
N GLY A 75 -12.36 9.87 6.92
CA GLY A 75 -11.46 9.80 8.07
C GLY A 75 -11.23 8.37 8.58
N LYS A 76 -11.54 7.34 7.78
CA LYS A 76 -11.28 5.94 8.15
C LYS A 76 -9.89 5.53 7.69
N ASN A 77 -9.22 4.76 8.54
CA ASN A 77 -7.93 4.19 8.20
C ASN A 77 -8.11 3.12 7.10
N ALA A 78 -7.33 3.26 6.04
CA ALA A 78 -7.25 2.31 4.95
C ALA A 78 -5.79 2.09 4.56
N MET A 79 -5.51 0.90 4.04
CA MET A 79 -4.18 0.54 3.55
C MET A 79 -4.21 0.46 2.02
N TYR A 80 -3.12 0.89 1.39
CA TYR A 80 -2.98 0.94 -0.06
C TYR A 80 -1.65 0.32 -0.50
N LEU A 81 -1.66 -0.43 -1.61
CA LEU A 81 -0.44 -0.76 -2.36
C LEU A 81 -0.13 0.42 -3.27
N GLN A 82 0.90 1.20 -2.92
CA GLN A 82 1.30 2.39 -3.64
C GLN A 82 2.08 2.04 -4.91
N ILE A 83 1.53 2.40 -6.07
CA ILE A 83 2.11 2.12 -7.39
C ILE A 83 2.70 3.36 -8.06
N SER A 84 2.52 4.53 -7.44
CA SER A 84 3.12 5.81 -7.84
C SER A 84 3.29 6.73 -6.64
N GLY A 85 4.24 7.66 -6.66
CA GLY A 85 4.51 8.54 -5.50
C GLY A 85 4.07 9.98 -5.66
N GLY A 86 3.10 10.24 -6.54
CA GLY A 86 2.62 11.60 -6.77
C GLY A 86 3.66 12.50 -7.44
N GLY A 87 3.32 13.78 -7.66
CA GLY A 87 4.22 14.72 -8.32
C GLY A 87 3.66 16.15 -8.41
N ASP A 88 4.54 17.12 -8.66
CA ASP A 88 4.15 18.51 -8.91
C ASP A 88 3.63 18.66 -10.34
N SER A 89 2.41 19.17 -10.51
CA SER A 89 1.84 19.40 -11.85
C SER A 89 2.38 20.66 -12.54
N LYS A 90 3.17 21.49 -11.85
CA LYS A 90 3.86 22.65 -12.45
C LYS A 90 5.16 22.26 -13.17
N SER A 91 5.66 21.07 -12.91
CA SER A 91 6.75 20.51 -13.68
C SER A 91 6.19 20.01 -15.01
N ASN A 92 6.59 20.62 -16.13
CA ASN A 92 6.33 20.08 -17.49
C ASN A 92 6.95 18.67 -17.72
N SER A 93 7.50 18.04 -16.67
CA SER A 93 7.97 16.68 -16.69
C SER A 93 6.93 15.74 -16.06
N LYS A 94 6.85 14.54 -16.62
CA LYS A 94 6.10 13.39 -16.10
C LYS A 94 6.68 12.91 -14.75
N SER A 95 6.79 13.78 -13.75
CA SER A 95 7.55 13.53 -12.51
C SER A 95 6.82 12.62 -11.52
N GLU A 96 5.58 12.24 -11.80
CA GLU A 96 4.96 11.10 -11.11
C GLU A 96 5.74 9.84 -11.51
N TRP A 97 6.54 9.31 -10.59
CA TRP A 97 7.09 7.98 -10.78
C TRP A 97 5.94 6.97 -10.74
N ARG A 98 5.99 5.97 -11.62
CA ARG A 98 5.05 4.86 -11.65
C ARG A 98 5.82 3.56 -11.85
N ILE A 99 5.36 2.49 -11.23
CA ILE A 99 5.89 1.15 -11.51
C ILE A 99 5.64 0.74 -12.97
N ALA A 100 6.38 -0.26 -13.43
CA ALA A 100 6.17 -0.82 -14.77
C ALA A 100 4.81 -1.52 -14.88
N GLU A 101 4.16 -1.40 -16.04
CA GLU A 101 2.80 -1.93 -16.28
C GLU A 101 2.72 -3.45 -16.13
N ASP A 102 3.78 -4.18 -16.48
CA ASP A 102 3.86 -5.63 -16.31
C ASP A 102 3.92 -6.04 -14.83
N VAL A 103 4.59 -5.25 -13.99
CA VAL A 103 4.60 -5.43 -12.54
C VAL A 103 3.22 -5.11 -11.95
N GLU A 104 2.59 -4.01 -12.36
CA GLU A 104 1.22 -3.66 -11.95
C GLU A 104 0.24 -4.79 -12.27
N LYS A 105 0.32 -5.36 -13.48
CA LYS A 105 -0.50 -6.51 -13.90
C LYS A 105 -0.26 -7.74 -13.02
N LYS A 106 1.00 -8.05 -12.66
CA LYS A 106 1.31 -9.17 -11.77
C LYS A 106 0.72 -8.95 -10.37
N ILE A 107 0.81 -7.75 -9.81
CA ILE A 107 0.19 -7.41 -8.52
C ILE A 107 -1.32 -7.60 -8.59
N CYS A 108 -1.97 -7.07 -9.65
CA CYS A 108 -3.41 -7.23 -9.82
C CYS A 108 -3.82 -8.70 -9.91
N ASN A 109 -3.04 -9.53 -10.60
CA ASN A 109 -3.29 -10.97 -10.69
C ASN A 109 -3.06 -11.69 -9.36
N GLU A 110 -1.98 -11.35 -8.64
CA GLU A 110 -1.68 -11.91 -7.32
C GLU A 110 -2.80 -11.59 -6.33
N PHE A 111 -3.29 -10.36 -6.27
CA PHE A 111 -4.34 -9.99 -5.32
C PHE A 111 -5.77 -10.11 -5.86
N GLU A 112 -5.98 -10.50 -7.12
CA GLU A 112 -7.29 -10.46 -7.80
C GLU A 112 -7.94 -9.06 -7.77
N LEU A 113 -7.13 -8.01 -7.94
CA LEU A 113 -7.60 -6.63 -7.95
C LEU A 113 -8.27 -6.30 -9.29
N THR A 114 -9.58 -6.10 -9.27
CA THR A 114 -10.37 -5.75 -10.47
C THR A 114 -10.69 -4.26 -10.59
N GLU A 115 -10.56 -3.52 -9.49
CA GLU A 115 -10.83 -2.09 -9.45
C GLU A 115 -9.67 -1.28 -10.05
N LYS A 116 -9.92 -0.03 -10.40
CA LYS A 116 -8.86 0.89 -10.83
C LYS A 116 -8.12 1.47 -9.62
N PRO A 117 -6.81 1.74 -9.72
CA PRO A 117 -6.08 2.39 -8.64
C PRO A 117 -6.65 3.80 -8.42
N VAL A 118 -6.72 4.22 -7.17
CA VAL A 118 -7.27 5.51 -6.75
C VAL A 118 -6.18 6.38 -6.16
N ARG A 119 -6.38 7.70 -6.25
CA ARG A 119 -5.51 8.67 -5.61
C ARG A 119 -5.78 8.64 -4.10
N PHE A 120 -4.75 8.61 -3.27
CA PHE A 120 -4.89 8.57 -1.81
C PHE A 120 -3.88 9.49 -1.13
N ARG A 121 -4.14 9.87 0.13
CA ARG A 121 -3.28 10.76 0.93
C ARG A 121 -2.61 9.97 2.05
N PRO A 122 -1.33 9.57 1.90
CA PRO A 122 -0.60 8.91 2.98
C PRO A 122 -0.69 9.69 4.30
N VAL A 123 -0.76 8.98 5.43
CA VAL A 123 -0.87 9.61 6.77
C VAL A 123 0.28 10.58 7.05
N ASN A 124 1.47 10.30 6.54
CA ASN A 124 2.67 11.14 6.68
C ASN A 124 2.99 11.94 5.41
N TRP A 125 1.98 12.28 4.59
CA TRP A 125 2.21 13.02 3.36
C TRP A 125 2.77 14.42 3.66
N ILE A 126 4.01 14.65 3.27
CA ILE A 126 4.64 15.97 3.25
C ILE A 126 4.42 16.53 1.86
N SER A 127 3.74 17.68 1.76
CA SER A 127 3.56 18.33 0.47
C SER A 127 4.94 18.64 -0.14
N PRO A 128 5.16 18.42 -1.45
CA PRO A 128 6.39 18.83 -2.11
C PRO A 128 6.68 20.33 -1.95
N ASN A 129 5.62 21.12 -1.73
CA ASN A 129 5.66 22.56 -1.52
C ASN A 129 5.80 22.95 -0.03
N SER A 130 5.82 21.98 0.89
CA SER A 130 6.12 22.27 2.29
C SER A 130 7.55 22.78 2.39
N PRO A 131 7.80 23.90 3.11
CA PRO A 131 9.16 24.37 3.32
C PRO A 131 9.96 23.23 3.94
N ARG A 132 11.00 22.78 3.23
CA ARG A 132 11.97 21.85 3.79
C ARG A 132 12.59 22.56 4.98
N ILE A 133 12.40 22.01 6.17
CA ILE A 133 13.21 22.41 7.32
C ILE A 133 14.59 21.84 7.00
N ASP A 134 15.43 22.64 6.34
CA ASP A 134 16.84 22.35 6.21
C ASP A 134 17.37 22.26 7.65
N GLY A 135 17.57 21.02 8.11
CA GLY A 135 18.21 20.75 9.38
C GLY A 135 19.52 21.52 9.40
N ASP A 136 19.66 22.38 10.40
CA ASP A 136 20.81 23.25 10.60
C ASP A 136 22.11 22.55 10.21
N ARG A 137 22.78 23.10 9.19
CA ARG A 137 24.22 22.98 9.10
C ARG A 137 24.78 23.63 10.35
N VAL A 138 24.94 22.84 11.42
CA VAL A 138 25.87 23.15 12.49
C VAL A 138 27.25 23.13 11.84
N SER A 139 27.66 24.29 11.35
CA SER A 139 29.04 24.54 10.96
C SER A 139 29.84 24.58 12.25
N MET A 140 30.77 23.64 12.39
CA MET A 140 31.84 23.68 13.38
C MET A 140 32.66 24.95 13.27
#